data_AF-A0A950AGC5-F1
#
_entry.id   AF-A0A950AGC5-F1
#
_cell.length_a   1.000
_cell.length_b   1.000
_cell.length_c   1.000
_cell.angle_alpha   90.00
_cell.angle_beta   90.00
_cell.angle_gamma   90.00
#
_symmetry.space_group_name_H-M   'P 1'
#
loop_
_entity.id
_entity.type
_entity.pdbx_description
1 polymer ?
#
loop_
_entity_poly.entity_id
_entity_poly.type
_entity_poly.pdbx_seq_one_letter_code
_entity_poly.pdbx_strand_id
1 'polypeptide(L)'
;MRDGDRGPQPSRRHATDPAVVGREHPAHGSGGPDAAGWVIEAVVSPFHCLYQDALHFHTQSQLWLARSEGESSRLARAALLLYLASAEALVHQAAVELGRPELAKLAADPDRPLPLADAWRLLPAIVADVHAGPYDPSAPPWPQFAELLALRTTWAYPGPPAARRAYYRSPRRDAAYEPLEPHQVPPGLAVPPDRLHFPKTGLPRDPYALRPRHLDTARGILDSAIEALDRRLGGALTDDQRHRKEPVRVVYPSERARES
;
A
#
# COMPACT_ATOMS: atom_id res chain seq x y z
N MET A 1 25.04 57.01 37.51
CA MET A 1 23.78 57.01 36.75
C MET A 1 23.50 55.58 36.30
N ARG A 2 22.44 55.00 36.86
CA ARG A 2 21.58 53.88 36.40
C ARG A 2 22.20 52.52 35.99
N ASP A 3 21.93 51.57 36.88
CA ASP A 3 21.44 50.19 36.72
C ASP A 3 20.99 49.68 35.35
N GLY A 4 21.20 48.37 35.19
CA GLY A 4 20.39 47.45 34.39
C GLY A 4 21.07 47.00 33.10
N ASP A 5 20.98 45.76 32.63
CA ASP A 5 20.30 44.58 33.15
C ASP A 5 20.79 43.40 32.29
N ARG A 6 20.98 42.22 32.89
CA ARG A 6 21.24 40.98 32.13
C ARG A 6 19.89 40.43 31.69
N GLY A 7 19.55 40.60 30.40
CA GLY A 7 18.36 40.02 29.78
C GLY A 7 18.70 38.86 28.82
N PRO A 8 17.86 37.82 28.70
CA PRO A 8 18.23 36.52 28.14
C PRO A 8 17.94 36.37 26.64
N GLN A 9 18.63 35.40 26.02
CA GLN A 9 18.48 34.97 24.62
C GLN A 9 17.02 34.65 24.24
N PRO A 10 16.59 34.92 22.99
CA PRO A 10 15.25 34.59 22.52
C PRO A 10 15.07 33.09 22.31
N SER A 11 14.01 32.59 22.94
CA SER A 11 13.49 31.23 22.90
C SER A 11 13.00 30.84 21.50
N ARG A 12 13.51 29.74 20.95
CA ARG A 12 12.89 29.01 19.84
C ARG A 12 11.65 28.28 20.36
N ARG A 13 10.45 28.73 19.95
CA ARG A 13 9.21 27.97 20.10
C ARG A 13 9.09 27.00 18.92
N HIS A 14 9.42 25.73 19.16
CA HIS A 14 8.82 24.61 18.44
C HIS A 14 7.54 24.21 19.19
N ALA A 15 6.39 24.32 18.54
CA ALA A 15 5.16 23.64 18.95
C ALA A 15 5.18 22.26 18.26
N THR A 16 5.56 21.21 18.99
CA THR A 16 4.69 20.16 19.56
C THR A 16 3.94 19.32 18.52
N ASP A 17 4.62 18.27 18.05
CA ASP A 17 4.03 16.97 17.75
C ASP A 17 3.56 16.30 19.07
N PRO A 18 2.39 15.64 19.12
CA PRO A 18 2.03 14.80 20.25
C PRO A 18 2.70 13.42 20.15
N ALA A 19 3.76 13.28 20.93
CA ALA A 19 4.14 12.13 21.76
C ALA A 19 3.78 10.71 21.28
N VAL A 20 4.77 10.03 20.71
CA VAL A 20 4.99 8.60 20.96
C VAL A 20 5.36 8.46 22.44
N VAL A 21 4.47 7.92 23.25
CA VAL A 21 4.76 7.58 24.65
C VAL A 21 5.65 6.34 24.65
N GLY A 22 6.96 6.57 24.58
CA GLY A 22 7.97 5.61 24.99
C GLY A 22 7.86 5.43 26.50
N ARG A 23 7.27 4.33 26.94
CA ARG A 23 7.33 3.90 28.33
C ARG A 23 8.74 3.34 28.54
N GLU A 24 9.57 4.10 29.25
CA GLU A 24 10.85 3.63 29.79
C GLU A 24 10.59 2.33 30.58
N HIS A 25 11.23 1.23 30.14
CA HIS A 25 11.38 0.06 30.98
C HIS A 25 12.66 0.20 31.80
N PRO A 26 12.61 0.04 33.12
CA PRO A 26 13.81 0.05 33.93
C PRO A 26 14.63 -1.19 33.58
N ALA A 27 15.90 -0.98 33.24
CA ALA A 27 16.87 -2.05 33.17
C ALA A 27 17.08 -2.63 34.56
N HIS A 28 16.57 -3.84 34.84
CA HIS A 28 17.04 -4.72 35.91
C HIS A 28 16.58 -6.15 35.69
N GLY A 29 17.50 -7.11 35.83
CA GLY A 29 17.15 -8.51 36.04
C GLY A 29 17.99 -9.50 35.26
N SER A 30 19.19 -9.77 35.79
CA SER A 30 19.94 -11.01 35.57
C SER A 30 19.04 -12.25 35.61
N GLY A 31 19.25 -13.16 34.64
CA GLY A 31 18.48 -14.39 34.46
C GLY A 31 18.28 -15.20 35.74
N GLY A 32 17.02 -15.30 36.16
CA GLY A 32 16.50 -16.34 37.02
C GLY A 32 15.62 -17.31 36.24
N PRO A 33 15.15 -18.42 36.85
CA PRO A 33 14.31 -19.44 36.19
C PRO A 33 12.93 -18.93 35.71
N ASP A 34 12.59 -17.67 35.99
CA ASP A 34 11.42 -16.93 35.47
C ASP A 34 11.68 -16.20 34.14
N ALA A 35 12.84 -16.37 33.51
CA ALA A 35 13.12 -15.88 32.16
C ALA A 35 12.39 -16.69 31.06
N ALA A 36 11.31 -17.39 31.40
CA ALA A 36 10.40 -17.94 30.41
C ALA A 36 9.70 -16.76 29.74
N GLY A 37 10.30 -16.29 28.63
CA GLY A 37 9.77 -15.17 27.86
C GLY A 37 8.27 -15.34 27.60
N TRP A 38 7.54 -14.23 27.65
CA TRP A 38 6.11 -14.19 27.38
C TRP A 38 5.84 -14.79 25.99
N VAL A 39 5.02 -15.84 25.92
CA VAL A 39 4.57 -16.36 24.63
C VAL A 39 3.40 -15.49 24.17
N ILE A 40 3.52 -14.93 22.98
CA ILE A 40 2.50 -14.07 22.38
C ILE A 40 1.91 -14.82 21.18
N GLU A 41 0.59 -14.98 21.17
CA GLU A 41 -0.15 -15.45 20.01
C GLU A 41 -0.79 -14.25 19.32
N ALA A 42 -0.55 -14.13 18.03
CA ALA A 42 -1.09 -13.07 17.19
C ALA A 42 -1.74 -13.66 15.94
N VAL A 43 -2.85 -13.09 15.51
CA VAL A 43 -3.43 -13.35 14.18
C VAL A 43 -2.86 -12.32 13.23
N VAL A 44 -1.93 -12.76 12.37
CA VAL A 44 -1.28 -11.89 11.38
C VAL A 44 -2.30 -11.41 10.37
N SER A 45 -2.35 -10.11 10.10
CA SER A 45 -3.17 -9.54 9.02
C SER A 45 -2.29 -9.26 7.81
N PRO A 46 -2.37 -10.06 6.73
CA PRO A 46 -1.51 -9.86 5.57
C PRO A 46 -1.75 -8.51 4.89
N PHE A 47 -3.00 -7.99 4.89
CA PHE A 47 -3.25 -6.63 4.42
C PHE A 47 -2.48 -5.60 5.25
N HIS A 48 -2.52 -5.68 6.59
CA HIS A 48 -1.83 -4.72 7.46
C HIS A 48 -0.32 -4.72 7.19
N CYS A 49 0.32 -5.89 7.22
CA CYS A 49 1.76 -6.01 7.02
C CYS A 49 2.18 -5.47 5.64
N LEU A 50 1.52 -5.93 4.57
CA LEU A 50 1.86 -5.52 3.20
C LEU A 50 1.63 -4.02 2.98
N TYR A 51 0.59 -3.43 3.58
CA TYR A 51 0.34 -2.00 3.48
C TYR A 51 1.40 -1.19 4.24
N GLN A 52 1.85 -1.65 5.42
CA GLN A 52 2.94 -1.00 6.15
C GLN A 52 4.28 -1.10 5.40
N ASP A 53 4.57 -2.23 4.79
CA ASP A 53 5.76 -2.39 3.94
C ASP A 53 5.69 -1.46 2.71
N ALA A 54 4.50 -1.34 2.09
CA ALA A 54 4.28 -0.38 1.01
C ALA A 54 4.55 1.06 1.45
N LEU A 55 4.06 1.46 2.64
CA LEU A 55 4.34 2.79 3.21
C LEU A 55 5.84 3.00 3.48
N HIS A 56 6.51 1.97 3.98
CA HIS A 56 7.95 2.03 4.21
C HIS A 56 8.70 2.28 2.90
N PHE A 57 8.47 1.46 1.87
CA PHE A 57 9.13 1.64 0.57
C PHE A 57 8.74 2.93 -0.13
N HIS A 58 7.50 3.38 0.01
CA HIS A 58 7.06 4.69 -0.47
C HIS A 58 7.90 5.79 0.21
N THR A 59 8.00 5.80 1.53
CA THR A 59 8.81 6.78 2.28
C THR A 59 10.27 6.73 1.87
N GLN A 60 10.86 5.53 1.77
CA GLN A 60 12.24 5.37 1.31
C GLN A 60 12.44 5.89 -0.11
N SER A 61 11.48 5.67 -1.01
CA SER A 61 11.57 6.17 -2.39
C SER A 61 11.68 7.71 -2.45
N GLN A 62 10.99 8.42 -1.56
CA GLN A 62 11.08 9.88 -1.44
C GLN A 62 12.46 10.32 -0.94
N LEU A 63 12.97 9.67 0.11
CA LEU A 63 14.28 9.98 0.69
C LEU A 63 15.44 9.71 -0.30
N TRP A 64 15.31 8.68 -1.12
CA TRP A 64 16.31 8.32 -2.12
C TRP A 64 16.29 9.20 -3.37
N LEU A 65 15.22 9.95 -3.62
CA LEU A 65 15.08 10.76 -4.83
C LEU A 65 16.23 11.76 -5.00
N ALA A 66 16.72 12.35 -3.90
CA ALA A 66 17.84 13.28 -3.93
C ALA A 66 19.22 12.61 -4.14
N ARG A 67 19.32 11.29 -4.01
CA ARG A 67 20.58 10.54 -4.03
C ARG A 67 20.73 9.67 -5.27
N SER A 68 19.66 9.00 -5.69
CA SER A 68 19.64 8.11 -6.83
C SER A 68 18.21 7.93 -7.33
N GLU A 69 17.94 8.45 -8.53
CA GLU A 69 16.65 8.22 -9.20
C GLU A 69 16.38 6.74 -9.46
N GLY A 70 17.44 5.97 -9.76
CA GLY A 70 17.32 4.54 -10.04
C GLY A 70 16.92 3.72 -8.82
N GLU A 71 17.44 4.06 -7.62
CA GLU A 71 17.01 3.45 -6.36
C GLU A 71 15.62 3.95 -5.96
N SER A 72 15.37 5.26 -6.06
CA SER A 72 14.05 5.84 -5.82
C SER A 72 12.95 5.15 -6.65
N SER A 73 13.21 4.95 -7.95
CA SER A 73 12.27 4.28 -8.85
C SER A 73 12.11 2.79 -8.52
N ARG A 74 13.18 2.09 -8.11
CA ARG A 74 13.09 0.68 -7.64
C ARG A 74 12.18 0.56 -6.42
N LEU A 75 12.39 1.40 -5.42
CA LEU A 75 11.59 1.45 -4.21
C LEU A 75 10.13 1.83 -4.52
N ALA A 76 9.92 2.76 -5.45
CA ALA A 76 8.58 3.14 -5.87
C ALA A 76 7.81 1.98 -6.53
N ARG A 77 8.47 1.21 -7.41
CA ARG A 77 7.86 0.00 -7.98
C ARG A 77 7.50 -1.03 -6.91
N ALA A 78 8.41 -1.27 -5.96
CA ALA A 78 8.15 -2.19 -4.85
C ALA A 78 6.94 -1.75 -4.02
N ALA A 79 6.88 -0.46 -3.66
CA ALA A 79 5.76 0.12 -2.92
C ALA A 79 4.43 -0.05 -3.67
N LEU A 80 4.37 0.24 -4.97
CA LEU A 80 3.15 0.08 -5.77
C LEU A 80 2.67 -1.38 -5.78
N LEU A 81 3.59 -2.34 -5.98
CA LEU A 81 3.24 -3.76 -5.98
C LEU A 81 2.70 -4.22 -4.62
N LEU A 82 3.31 -3.75 -3.53
CA LEU A 82 2.87 -4.06 -2.16
C LEU A 82 1.53 -3.41 -1.81
N TYR A 83 1.25 -2.19 -2.28
CA TYR A 83 -0.08 -1.59 -2.16
C TYR A 83 -1.15 -2.48 -2.81
N LEU A 84 -0.91 -2.95 -4.04
CA LEU A 84 -1.86 -3.82 -4.74
C LEU A 84 -1.95 -5.22 -4.11
N ALA A 85 -0.84 -5.76 -3.62
CA ALA A 85 -0.82 -7.04 -2.90
C ALA A 85 -1.57 -6.95 -1.56
N SER A 86 -1.47 -5.81 -0.86
CA SER A 86 -2.27 -5.57 0.35
C SER A 86 -3.75 -5.61 0.00
N ALA A 87 -4.16 -4.93 -1.08
CA ALA A 87 -5.55 -4.91 -1.53
C ALA A 87 -6.08 -6.32 -1.88
N GLU A 88 -5.23 -7.15 -2.48
CA GLU A 88 -5.50 -8.56 -2.74
C GLU A 88 -5.73 -9.34 -1.44
N ALA A 89 -4.79 -9.23 -0.49
CA ALA A 89 -4.94 -9.82 0.83
C ALA A 89 -6.23 -9.38 1.53
N LEU A 90 -6.60 -8.10 1.47
CA LEU A 90 -7.82 -7.58 2.10
C LEU A 90 -9.08 -8.25 1.54
N VAL A 91 -9.19 -8.33 0.22
CA VAL A 91 -10.37 -8.89 -0.44
C VAL A 91 -10.50 -10.39 -0.15
N HIS A 92 -9.40 -11.13 -0.22
CA HIS A 92 -9.42 -12.58 0.06
C HIS A 92 -9.65 -12.87 1.55
N GLN A 93 -9.02 -12.10 2.45
CA GLN A 93 -9.26 -12.19 3.89
C GLN A 93 -10.73 -11.88 4.21
N ALA A 94 -11.30 -10.82 3.63
CA ALA A 94 -12.71 -10.49 3.80
C ALA A 94 -13.64 -11.59 3.28
N ALA A 95 -13.31 -12.23 2.15
CA ALA A 95 -14.10 -13.36 1.65
C ALA A 95 -14.11 -14.55 2.62
N VAL A 96 -12.99 -14.83 3.29
CA VAL A 96 -12.90 -15.89 4.33
C VAL A 96 -13.70 -15.51 5.57
N GLU A 97 -13.50 -14.30 6.08
CA GLU A 97 -13.96 -13.90 7.41
C GLU A 97 -15.40 -13.39 7.43
N LEU A 98 -15.89 -12.84 6.32
CA LEU A 98 -17.23 -12.24 6.20
C LEU A 98 -18.13 -12.97 5.20
N GLY A 99 -17.56 -13.82 4.35
CA GLY A 99 -18.30 -14.48 3.30
C GLY A 99 -19.29 -15.51 3.83
N ARG A 100 -20.41 -15.65 3.13
CA ARG A 100 -21.30 -16.80 3.33
C ARG A 100 -20.53 -18.11 3.16
N PRO A 101 -20.62 -19.09 4.07
CA PRO A 101 -19.78 -20.29 4.06
C PRO A 101 -19.78 -21.06 2.73
N GLU A 102 -20.92 -21.08 2.04
CA GLU A 102 -21.11 -21.74 0.75
C GLU A 102 -20.48 -20.98 -0.43
N LEU A 103 -20.26 -19.66 -0.31
CA LEU A 103 -19.68 -18.81 -1.36
C LEU A 103 -18.23 -18.42 -1.08
N ALA A 104 -17.79 -18.42 0.18
CA ALA A 104 -16.45 -17.99 0.59
C ALA A 104 -15.35 -18.69 -0.22
N LYS A 105 -15.50 -20.02 -0.44
CA LYS A 105 -14.55 -20.84 -1.21
C LYS A 105 -14.36 -20.39 -2.66
N LEU A 106 -15.30 -19.65 -3.25
CA LEU A 106 -15.17 -19.15 -4.63
C LEU A 106 -14.04 -18.12 -4.76
N ALA A 107 -13.83 -17.31 -3.73
CA ALA A 107 -12.79 -16.28 -3.72
C ALA A 107 -11.65 -16.55 -2.73
N ALA A 108 -11.85 -17.45 -1.76
CA ALA A 108 -10.90 -17.70 -0.69
C ALA A 108 -9.99 -18.92 -0.91
N ASP A 109 -10.14 -19.66 -2.01
CA ASP A 109 -9.31 -20.85 -2.29
C ASP A 109 -7.85 -20.44 -2.62
N PRO A 110 -6.87 -20.74 -1.74
CA PRO A 110 -5.48 -20.37 -1.97
C PRO A 110 -4.82 -21.18 -3.10
N ASP A 111 -5.35 -22.36 -3.44
CA ASP A 111 -4.83 -23.17 -4.54
C ASP A 111 -5.27 -22.62 -5.91
N ARG A 112 -6.29 -21.74 -5.92
CA ARG A 112 -6.89 -21.16 -7.13
C ARG A 112 -7.28 -19.69 -6.88
N PRO A 113 -6.31 -18.79 -6.64
CA PRO A 113 -6.60 -17.41 -6.32
C PRO A 113 -7.31 -16.73 -7.49
N LEU A 114 -8.46 -16.10 -7.21
CA LEU A 114 -9.12 -15.25 -8.19
C LEU A 114 -8.29 -13.98 -8.43
N PRO A 115 -8.22 -13.47 -9.68
CA PRO A 115 -7.62 -12.18 -9.95
C PRO A 115 -8.27 -11.09 -9.10
N LEU A 116 -7.45 -10.20 -8.52
CA LEU A 116 -7.91 -9.12 -7.64
C LEU A 116 -9.11 -8.33 -8.21
N ALA A 117 -9.12 -8.02 -9.50
CA ALA A 117 -10.22 -7.29 -10.11
C ALA A 117 -11.57 -8.04 -9.99
N ASP A 118 -11.54 -9.35 -10.14
CA ASP A 118 -12.72 -10.21 -10.10
C ASP A 118 -13.14 -10.47 -8.66
N ALA A 119 -12.18 -10.78 -7.79
CA ALA A 119 -12.41 -10.94 -6.36
C ALA A 119 -13.06 -9.67 -5.75
N TRP A 120 -12.57 -8.49 -6.11
CA TRP A 120 -13.09 -7.20 -5.65
C TRP A 120 -14.56 -6.97 -6.04
N ARG A 121 -14.90 -7.32 -7.28
CA ARG A 121 -16.26 -7.17 -7.81
C ARG A 121 -17.22 -8.18 -7.20
N LEU A 122 -16.73 -9.39 -6.95
CA LEU A 122 -17.50 -10.51 -6.43
C LEU A 122 -17.74 -10.40 -4.92
N LEU A 123 -16.83 -9.77 -4.17
CA LEU A 123 -16.87 -9.73 -2.71
C LEU A 123 -18.22 -9.27 -2.13
N PRO A 124 -18.89 -8.20 -2.62
CA PRO A 124 -20.22 -7.84 -2.14
C PRO A 124 -21.28 -8.93 -2.32
N ALA A 125 -21.21 -9.73 -3.38
CA ALA A 125 -22.12 -10.85 -3.57
C ALA A 125 -21.80 -12.04 -2.64
N ILE A 126 -20.55 -12.19 -2.21
CA ILE A 126 -20.13 -13.24 -1.27
C ILE A 126 -20.51 -12.87 0.17
N VAL A 127 -20.25 -11.63 0.57
CA VAL A 127 -20.41 -11.14 1.95
C VAL A 127 -21.84 -10.76 2.26
N ALA A 128 -22.55 -10.11 1.34
CA ALA A 128 -23.75 -9.38 1.72
C ALA A 128 -25.02 -10.25 1.78
N ASP A 129 -25.76 -10.13 2.89
CA ASP A 129 -27.23 -10.16 2.94
C ASP A 129 -27.85 -8.79 2.57
N VAL A 130 -27.01 -7.75 2.51
CA VAL A 130 -27.37 -6.38 2.14
C VAL A 130 -27.45 -6.26 0.62
N HIS A 131 -28.54 -5.69 0.09
CA HIS A 131 -28.65 -5.36 -1.33
C HIS A 131 -27.64 -4.25 -1.67
N ALA A 132 -26.39 -4.63 -1.96
CA ALA A 132 -25.45 -3.73 -2.59
C ALA A 132 -26.08 -3.27 -3.91
N GLY A 133 -26.30 -1.97 -4.06
CA GLY A 133 -26.82 -1.39 -5.29
C GLY A 133 -26.00 -1.80 -6.51
N PRO A 134 -26.52 -1.55 -7.73
CA PRO A 134 -25.86 -1.95 -8.96
C PRO A 134 -24.42 -1.43 -9.00
N TYR A 135 -23.49 -2.30 -9.39
CA TYR A 135 -22.10 -1.93 -9.56
C TYR A 135 -21.91 -1.24 -10.91
N ASP A 136 -21.51 0.03 -10.87
CA ASP A 136 -21.11 0.78 -12.07
C ASP A 136 -19.57 0.80 -12.19
N PRO A 137 -18.98 0.02 -13.12
CA PRO A 137 -17.53 0.02 -13.33
C PRO A 137 -17.01 1.31 -13.97
N SER A 138 -17.88 2.19 -14.46
CA SER A 138 -17.48 3.49 -15.02
C SER A 138 -17.38 4.59 -13.97
N ALA A 139 -17.96 4.37 -12.78
CA ALA A 139 -17.94 5.33 -11.69
C ALA A 139 -16.62 5.29 -10.90
N PRO A 140 -16.06 6.44 -10.49
CA PRO A 140 -14.91 6.49 -9.60
C PRO A 140 -15.18 5.77 -8.26
N PRO A 141 -14.16 5.15 -7.64
CA PRO A 141 -12.75 5.15 -8.03
C PRO A 141 -12.33 3.98 -8.93
N TRP A 142 -13.28 3.17 -9.44
CA TRP A 142 -12.94 1.92 -10.12
C TRP A 142 -12.10 2.10 -11.40
N PRO A 143 -12.42 3.03 -12.32
CA PRO A 143 -11.59 3.23 -13.51
C PRO A 143 -10.12 3.53 -13.18
N GLN A 144 -9.87 4.32 -12.13
CA GLN A 144 -8.53 4.64 -11.65
C GLN A 144 -7.84 3.40 -11.06
N PHE A 145 -8.56 2.65 -10.22
CA PHE A 145 -8.03 1.43 -9.63
C PHE A 145 -7.70 0.38 -10.69
N ALA A 146 -8.55 0.24 -11.71
CA ALA A 146 -8.32 -0.66 -12.85
C ALA A 146 -7.05 -0.31 -13.64
N GLU A 147 -6.69 0.98 -13.75
CA GLU A 147 -5.40 1.38 -14.35
C GLU A 147 -4.20 0.97 -13.49
N LEU A 148 -4.30 1.00 -12.15
CA LEU A 148 -3.25 0.47 -11.27
C LEU A 148 -3.08 -1.04 -11.47
N LEU A 149 -4.19 -1.78 -11.55
CA LEU A 149 -4.18 -3.21 -11.84
C LEU A 149 -3.61 -3.51 -13.22
N ALA A 150 -3.96 -2.70 -14.24
CA ALA A 150 -3.42 -2.83 -15.58
C ALA A 150 -1.90 -2.63 -15.58
N LEU A 151 -1.40 -1.61 -14.86
CA LEU A 151 0.04 -1.36 -14.72
C LEU A 151 0.76 -2.58 -14.10
N ARG A 152 0.24 -3.14 -12.99
CA ARG A 152 0.75 -4.41 -12.42
C ARG A 152 0.77 -5.54 -13.45
N THR A 153 -0.35 -5.73 -14.15
CA THR A 153 -0.50 -6.79 -15.16
C THR A 153 0.53 -6.63 -16.28
N THR A 154 0.86 -5.42 -16.71
CA THR A 154 1.88 -5.21 -17.75
C THR A 154 3.28 -5.68 -17.36
N TRP A 155 3.61 -5.79 -16.07
CA TRP A 155 4.86 -6.40 -15.62
C TRP A 155 4.82 -7.93 -15.70
N ALA A 156 3.75 -8.53 -15.19
CA ALA A 156 3.64 -9.99 -15.10
C ALA A 156 3.31 -10.63 -16.46
N TYR A 157 2.50 -9.95 -17.27
CA TYR A 157 2.01 -10.40 -18.57
C TYR A 157 2.19 -9.28 -19.61
N PRO A 158 3.44 -9.05 -20.06
CA PRO A 158 3.80 -7.85 -20.83
C PRO A 158 3.25 -7.80 -22.26
N GLY A 159 2.64 -8.89 -22.75
CA GLY A 159 2.15 -8.96 -24.11
C GLY A 159 3.25 -8.83 -25.17
N PRO A 160 2.91 -8.45 -26.42
CA PRO A 160 3.86 -8.38 -27.52
C PRO A 160 4.84 -7.18 -27.37
N PRO A 161 6.07 -7.28 -27.91
CA PRO A 161 7.07 -6.20 -27.84
C PRO A 161 6.58 -4.82 -28.30
N ALA A 162 5.67 -4.76 -29.28
CA ALA A 162 5.11 -3.52 -29.78
C ALA A 162 4.24 -2.77 -28.74
N ALA A 163 3.58 -3.49 -27.84
CA ALA A 163 2.73 -2.93 -26.78
C ALA A 163 3.53 -2.38 -25.59
N ARG A 164 4.77 -2.84 -25.42
CA ARG A 164 5.67 -2.44 -24.31
C ARG A 164 6.80 -1.49 -24.74
N ARG A 165 6.64 -0.79 -25.87
CA ARG A 165 7.60 0.23 -26.29
C ARG A 165 7.54 1.41 -25.34
N ALA A 166 8.62 1.65 -24.62
CA ALA A 166 8.84 2.86 -23.83
C ALA A 166 9.59 3.91 -24.65
N TYR A 167 9.35 5.17 -24.36
CA TYR A 167 9.98 6.31 -25.03
C TYR A 167 10.71 7.13 -24.00
N TYR A 168 11.99 7.39 -24.27
CA TYR A 168 12.84 8.20 -23.42
C TYR A 168 13.40 9.36 -24.22
N ARG A 169 13.61 10.49 -23.55
CA ARG A 169 14.40 11.60 -24.07
C ARG A 169 15.79 11.55 -23.47
N SER A 170 16.78 11.98 -24.23
CA SER A 170 18.08 12.30 -23.67
C SER A 170 18.55 13.62 -24.29
N PRO A 171 19.12 14.53 -23.48
CA PRO A 171 19.57 15.83 -23.99
C PRO A 171 20.76 15.69 -24.95
N ARG A 172 21.53 14.60 -24.87
CA ARG A 172 22.71 14.32 -25.71
C ARG A 172 22.88 12.81 -25.89
N ARG A 173 23.61 12.36 -26.91
CA ARG A 173 23.78 10.92 -27.23
C ARG A 173 24.35 10.08 -26.09
N ASP A 174 25.15 10.68 -25.23
CA ASP A 174 25.90 10.08 -24.13
C ASP A 174 25.35 10.44 -22.74
N ALA A 175 24.27 11.21 -22.67
CA ALA A 175 23.63 11.60 -21.42
C ALA A 175 22.61 10.56 -20.93
N ALA A 176 22.27 10.64 -19.64
CA ALA A 176 21.20 9.85 -19.05
C ALA A 176 19.87 10.06 -19.78
N TYR A 177 19.07 8.99 -19.84
CA TYR A 177 17.76 8.99 -20.46
C TYR A 177 16.68 9.20 -19.40
N GLU A 178 15.71 10.06 -19.69
CA GLU A 178 14.53 10.31 -18.86
C GLU A 178 13.26 9.86 -19.61
N PRO A 179 12.22 9.38 -18.91
CA PRO A 179 10.94 9.10 -19.54
C PRO A 179 10.41 10.30 -20.34
N LEU A 180 9.90 10.05 -21.53
CA LEU A 180 9.32 11.10 -22.38
C LEU A 180 7.94 11.49 -21.86
N GLU A 181 7.76 12.76 -21.52
CA GLU A 181 6.45 13.28 -21.12
C GLU A 181 5.59 13.63 -22.35
N PRO A 182 4.25 13.58 -22.27
CA PRO A 182 3.36 13.85 -23.42
C PRO A 182 3.59 15.20 -24.09
N HIS A 183 3.89 16.25 -23.31
CA HIS A 183 4.15 17.60 -23.84
C HIS A 183 5.54 17.75 -24.48
N GLN A 184 6.40 16.73 -24.38
CA GLN A 184 7.78 16.72 -24.88
C GLN A 184 7.93 15.92 -26.18
N VAL A 185 6.85 15.32 -26.68
CA VAL A 185 6.88 14.53 -27.92
C VAL A 185 7.29 15.43 -29.10
N PRO A 186 8.40 15.12 -29.81
CA PRO A 186 8.88 15.94 -30.91
C PRO A 186 7.87 16.02 -32.07
N PRO A 187 7.79 17.16 -32.78
CA PRO A 187 6.98 17.26 -33.99
C PRO A 187 7.35 16.16 -35.00
N GLY A 188 6.37 15.41 -35.50
CA GLY A 188 6.56 14.31 -36.45
C GLY A 188 6.72 12.92 -35.83
N LEU A 189 6.91 12.81 -34.50
CA LEU A 189 6.84 11.52 -33.81
C LEU A 189 5.40 11.26 -33.35
N ALA A 190 4.66 10.41 -34.08
CA ALA A 190 3.29 10.05 -33.74
C ALA A 190 3.23 9.06 -32.56
N VAL A 191 3.40 9.57 -31.33
CA VAL A 191 3.19 8.81 -30.09
C VAL A 191 1.94 9.33 -29.38
N PRO A 192 0.85 8.54 -29.35
CA PRO A 192 -0.36 8.90 -28.60
C PRO A 192 -0.07 9.10 -27.10
N PRO A 193 -0.67 10.12 -26.43
CA PRO A 193 -0.44 10.38 -25.01
C PRO A 193 -0.79 9.20 -24.09
N ASP A 194 -1.81 8.43 -24.45
CA ASP A 194 -2.28 7.24 -23.74
C ASP A 194 -1.31 6.05 -23.84
N ARG A 195 -0.29 6.12 -24.71
CA ARG A 195 0.86 5.20 -24.71
C ARG A 195 1.94 5.58 -23.69
N LEU A 196 2.01 6.84 -23.30
CA LEU A 196 2.98 7.30 -22.31
C LEU A 196 2.38 7.17 -20.92
N HIS A 197 1.15 7.65 -20.72
CA HIS A 197 0.49 7.67 -19.42
C HIS A 197 -0.90 7.02 -19.48
N PHE A 198 -1.35 6.55 -18.32
CA PHE A 198 -2.71 6.16 -18.09
C PHE A 198 -3.62 7.40 -17.97
N PRO A 199 -4.72 7.49 -18.72
CA PRO A 199 -5.50 8.72 -18.81
C PRO A 199 -6.28 9.09 -17.55
N LYS A 200 -6.70 8.12 -16.71
CA LYS A 200 -7.49 8.43 -15.49
C LYS A 200 -6.61 8.75 -14.29
N THR A 201 -5.43 8.14 -14.22
CA THR A 201 -4.51 8.25 -13.09
C THR A 201 -3.30 9.14 -13.36
N GLY A 202 -2.96 9.38 -14.63
CA GLY A 202 -1.73 10.07 -15.01
C GLY A 202 -0.45 9.27 -14.73
N LEU A 203 -0.57 8.02 -14.26
CA LEU A 203 0.58 7.17 -14.00
C LEU A 203 1.28 6.80 -15.31
N PRO A 204 2.61 6.64 -15.30
CA PRO A 204 3.32 6.16 -16.48
C PRO A 204 2.93 4.73 -16.84
N ARG A 205 2.81 4.48 -18.15
CA ARG A 205 2.67 3.15 -18.75
C ARG A 205 3.96 2.35 -18.65
N ASP A 206 5.11 3.04 -18.61
CA ASP A 206 6.39 2.42 -18.28
C ASP A 206 6.54 2.30 -16.75
N PRO A 207 6.41 1.09 -16.19
CA PRO A 207 7.06 0.68 -14.97
C PRO A 207 8.24 1.47 -14.39
N TYR A 208 9.28 1.67 -15.19
CA TYR A 208 10.56 2.23 -14.75
C TYR A 208 10.52 3.76 -14.70
N ALA A 209 9.45 4.37 -15.21
CA ALA A 209 9.17 5.78 -15.08
C ALA A 209 8.41 6.12 -13.77
N LEU A 210 8.03 5.13 -12.95
CA LEU A 210 7.44 5.41 -11.64
C LEU A 210 8.39 6.21 -10.76
N ARG A 211 7.80 7.13 -10.00
CA ARG A 211 8.44 8.11 -9.11
C ARG A 211 7.58 8.25 -7.85
N PRO A 212 8.13 8.76 -6.74
CA PRO A 212 7.40 8.82 -5.47
C PRO A 212 6.06 9.57 -5.57
N ARG A 213 6.00 10.69 -6.30
CA ARG A 213 4.76 11.44 -6.55
C ARG A 213 3.61 10.61 -7.16
N HIS A 214 3.94 9.58 -7.93
CA HIS A 214 2.95 8.69 -8.53
C HIS A 214 2.36 7.73 -7.49
N LEU A 215 3.11 7.45 -6.42
CA LEU A 215 2.64 6.61 -5.30
C LEU A 215 1.65 7.35 -4.42
N ASP A 216 1.77 8.67 -4.25
CA ASP A 216 0.74 9.47 -3.59
C ASP A 216 -0.62 9.31 -4.28
N THR A 217 -0.60 9.36 -5.61
CA THR A 217 -1.80 9.13 -6.45
C THR A 217 -2.29 7.69 -6.32
N ALA A 218 -1.40 6.70 -6.47
CA ALA A 218 -1.78 5.28 -6.39
C ALA A 218 -2.36 4.91 -5.02
N ARG A 219 -1.75 5.40 -3.94
CA ARG A 219 -2.24 5.21 -2.56
C ARG A 219 -3.62 5.85 -2.38
N GLY A 220 -3.79 7.10 -2.80
CA GLY A 220 -5.09 7.79 -2.69
C GLY A 220 -6.22 7.05 -3.44
N ILE A 221 -5.92 6.51 -4.62
CA ILE A 221 -6.86 5.68 -5.40
C ILE A 221 -7.18 4.37 -4.67
N LEU A 222 -6.17 3.68 -4.14
CA LEU A 222 -6.36 2.45 -3.38
C LEU A 222 -7.23 2.69 -2.14
N ASP A 223 -6.88 3.69 -1.33
CA ASP A 223 -7.62 4.03 -0.11
C ASP A 223 -9.08 4.39 -0.44
N SER A 224 -9.29 5.18 -1.51
CA SER A 224 -10.64 5.51 -2.00
C SER A 224 -11.40 4.28 -2.49
N ALA A 225 -10.71 3.34 -3.15
CA ALA A 225 -11.31 2.10 -3.62
C ALA A 225 -11.75 1.24 -2.44
N ILE A 226 -10.90 1.08 -1.43
CA ILE A 226 -11.22 0.35 -0.19
C ILE A 226 -12.44 0.97 0.48
N GLU A 227 -12.48 2.30 0.62
CA GLU A 227 -13.62 3.00 1.21
C GLU A 227 -14.91 2.79 0.39
N ALA A 228 -14.83 2.86 -0.94
CA ALA A 228 -15.97 2.61 -1.81
C ALA A 228 -16.48 1.17 -1.72
N LEU A 229 -15.57 0.20 -1.59
CA LEU A 229 -15.92 -1.20 -1.37
C LEU A 229 -16.57 -1.39 0.00
N ASP A 230 -16.01 -0.79 1.04
CA ASP A 230 -16.52 -0.90 2.40
C ASP A 230 -17.93 -0.31 2.55
N ARG A 231 -18.22 0.81 1.89
CA ARG A 231 -19.59 1.35 1.80
C ARG A 231 -20.58 0.35 1.21
N ARG A 232 -20.17 -0.45 0.21
CA ARG A 232 -21.01 -1.49 -0.38
C ARG A 232 -21.17 -2.71 0.53
N LEU A 233 -20.28 -2.87 1.50
CA LEU A 233 -20.32 -3.91 2.53
C LEU A 233 -20.91 -3.41 3.85
N GLY A 234 -21.49 -2.21 3.88
CA GLY A 234 -22.10 -1.64 5.09
C GLY A 234 -21.11 -1.32 6.21
N GLY A 235 -19.83 -1.11 5.90
CA GLY A 235 -18.78 -0.83 6.89
C GLY A 235 -18.04 -2.07 7.41
N ALA A 236 -18.39 -3.27 6.95
CA ALA A 236 -17.88 -4.52 7.51
C ALA A 236 -16.36 -4.75 7.30
N LEU A 237 -15.73 -4.12 6.29
CA LEU A 237 -14.27 -4.22 6.09
C LEU A 237 -13.50 -3.38 7.09
N THR A 238 -14.03 -2.23 7.48
CA THR A 238 -13.32 -1.28 8.34
C THR A 238 -13.79 -1.28 9.79
N ASP A 239 -14.83 -2.05 10.11
CA ASP A 239 -15.33 -2.23 11.47
C ASP A 239 -14.22 -2.61 12.47
N ASP A 240 -14.25 -1.96 13.64
CA ASP A 240 -13.22 -1.96 14.68
C ASP A 240 -11.75 -1.80 14.18
N GLN A 241 -11.56 -1.22 13.00
CA GLN A 241 -10.27 -1.19 12.31
C GLN A 241 -9.61 -2.57 12.16
N ARG A 242 -10.40 -3.62 11.93
CA ARG A 242 -9.91 -5.01 11.72
C ARG A 242 -8.79 -5.13 10.68
N HIS A 243 -8.84 -4.32 9.63
CA HIS A 243 -7.84 -4.29 8.56
C HIS A 243 -6.55 -3.58 9.02
N ARG A 244 -6.50 -2.92 10.18
CA ARG A 244 -5.31 -2.19 10.67
C ARG A 244 -4.76 -2.72 11.98
N LYS A 245 -5.36 -3.76 12.54
CA LYS A 245 -4.96 -4.33 13.84
C LYS A 245 -4.67 -5.81 13.67
N GLU A 246 -3.66 -6.28 14.37
CA GLU A 246 -3.43 -7.71 14.59
C GLU A 246 -3.93 -8.03 15.99
N PRO A 247 -4.97 -8.88 16.15
CA PRO A 247 -5.38 -9.35 17.46
C PRO A 247 -4.23 -10.11 18.12
N VAL A 248 -3.88 -9.72 19.35
CA VAL A 248 -2.78 -10.30 20.13
C VAL A 248 -3.29 -10.78 21.48
N ARG A 249 -2.86 -11.98 21.92
CA ARG A 249 -3.06 -12.48 23.29
C ARG A 249 -1.78 -13.05 23.88
N VAL A 250 -1.62 -12.89 25.19
CA VAL A 250 -0.56 -13.56 25.95
C VAL A 250 -0.98 -15.01 26.21
N VAL A 251 -0.10 -15.94 25.87
CA VAL A 251 -0.25 -17.37 26.17
C VAL A 251 0.61 -17.68 27.39
N TYR A 252 -0.05 -18.09 28.47
CA TYR A 252 0.62 -18.60 29.66
C TYR A 252 0.82 -20.11 29.48
N PRO A 253 2.06 -20.63 29.52
CA PRO A 253 2.27 -22.08 29.48
C PRO A 253 1.59 -22.71 30.69
N SER A 254 0.64 -23.62 30.46
CA SER A 254 0.01 -24.37 31.54
C SER A 254 1.03 -25.33 32.19
N GLU A 255 1.09 -25.38 33.52
CA GLU A 255 2.02 -26.21 34.32
C GLU A 255 2.00 -27.72 34.01
N ARG A 256 1.03 -28.23 33.24
CA ARG A 256 0.86 -29.65 32.89
C ARG A 256 1.93 -30.25 31.98
N ALA A 257 2.87 -29.47 31.45
CA ALA A 257 3.97 -29.99 30.63
C ALA A 257 5.19 -30.46 31.43
N ARG A 258 5.17 -30.38 32.78
CA ARG A 258 6.30 -30.78 33.65
C ARG A 258 6.14 -32.16 34.31
N GLU A 259 5.05 -32.89 34.04
CA GLU A 259 4.78 -34.21 34.64
C GLU A 259 4.60 -35.33 33.61
N SER A 260 5.31 -35.26 32.47
CA SER A 260 5.39 -36.37 31.50
C SER A 260 6.82 -36.86 31.34
#